data_AF-A0A9D5CYI9-F1
#
_entry.id   AF-A0A9D5CYI9-F1
#
_cell.length_a   1.000
_cell.length_b   1.000
_cell.length_c   1.000
_cell.angle_alpha   90.00
_cell.angle_beta   90.00
_cell.angle_gamma   90.00
#
_symmetry.space_group_name_H-M   'P 1'
#
loop_
_entity.id
_entity.type
_entity.pdbx_description
1 polymer ?
#
loop_
_entity_poly.entity_id
_entity_poly.type
_entity_poly.pdbx_seq_one_letter_code
_entity_poly.pdbx_strand_id
1 'polypeptide(L)'
;MISSSSSSSSSQTQRSSTTPPTATMPSSSPLPPFSSSVKLKYVKLGYQYLVNHILTFLFIPLISTILIHLLHMNPSELRSLYHSLHLDLLQILCTSFFIIFIATLYFMSRPRPVYLVDYACYKPPHTCRVPFSTFMEHARQLQFFDERSVRFQMRILERSGLGEETCLPPANHYIPPCPSMEASREEARTVIFSAIDQLFSATSIKPKDIDILVVNCSLFSPTPSLSAMIINNYKLRSNIRSFNLSGMGCSAGLISVDLARDLLQVHPNSNALVVSTEIITPNYYAGQERAMLLPNCLFRMGAAAVLLSNRRRDARRAKYRLLHVVRTHKGADDKAYRCVYEEQDSDGNVGISL
;
A
#
# COMPACT_ATOMS: atom_id res chain seq x y z
N MET A 1 -1.57 10.89 74.00
CA MET A 1 -1.84 9.43 74.04
C MET A 1 -1.01 8.83 72.92
N ILE A 2 0.13 8.16 73.21
CA ILE A 2 0.26 6.81 73.82
C ILE A 2 -0.28 5.76 72.83
N SER A 3 0.47 4.76 72.35
CA SER A 3 1.91 4.48 72.50
C SER A 3 2.41 3.45 71.49
N SER A 4 3.70 3.55 71.19
CA SER A 4 4.61 2.51 70.66
C SER A 4 4.38 1.06 71.12
N SER A 5 4.73 0.10 70.27
CA SER A 5 5.35 -1.17 70.68
C SER A 5 6.41 -1.62 69.68
N SER A 6 7.58 -1.99 70.20
CA SER A 6 8.79 -2.37 69.47
C SER A 6 9.26 -3.76 69.87
N SER A 7 9.90 -4.50 68.96
CA SER A 7 10.71 -5.67 69.32
C SER A 7 11.92 -5.82 68.41
N SER A 8 13.11 -5.83 69.03
CA SER A 8 14.39 -6.27 68.46
C SER A 8 14.40 -7.81 68.28
N SER A 9 15.31 -8.51 67.63
CA SER A 9 16.73 -8.30 67.27
C SER A 9 17.02 -9.08 65.93
N SER A 10 18.20 -9.21 65.32
CA SER A 10 19.61 -9.00 65.71
C SER A 10 20.48 -8.61 64.50
N SER A 11 21.76 -8.33 64.75
CA SER A 11 22.86 -8.14 63.79
C SER A 11 23.28 -9.41 63.01
N GLN A 12 23.60 -9.27 61.72
CA GLN A 12 24.75 -9.98 61.13
C GLN A 12 25.45 -9.16 60.05
N THR A 13 26.75 -8.93 60.26
CA THR A 13 27.61 -8.15 59.37
C THR A 13 28.20 -9.05 58.30
N GLN A 14 27.97 -8.77 57.02
CA GLN A 14 28.76 -9.36 55.94
C GLN A 14 29.14 -8.31 54.89
N ARG A 15 30.45 -7.99 54.84
CA ARG A 15 31.07 -7.31 53.71
C ARG A 15 31.07 -8.28 52.53
N SER A 16 30.26 -8.03 51.51
CA SER A 16 30.46 -8.65 50.19
C SER A 16 31.52 -7.85 49.43
N SER A 17 32.62 -8.52 49.10
CA SER A 17 33.73 -7.96 48.32
C SER A 17 33.29 -7.58 46.91
N THR A 18 33.73 -6.41 46.45
CA THR A 18 33.63 -5.99 45.05
C THR A 18 34.53 -6.83 44.16
N THR A 19 33.98 -7.86 43.50
CA THR A 19 34.55 -8.47 42.30
C THR A 19 33.99 -7.76 41.06
N PRO A 20 34.82 -7.39 40.07
CA PRO A 20 34.33 -6.81 38.83
C PRO A 20 33.59 -7.87 38.01
N PRO A 21 32.46 -7.54 37.36
CA PRO A 21 31.83 -8.45 36.42
C PRO A 21 32.72 -8.59 35.18
N THR A 22 33.25 -9.80 34.96
CA THR A 22 33.99 -10.18 33.77
C THR A 22 33.15 -9.89 32.52
N ALA A 23 33.72 -9.14 31.56
CA ALA A 23 33.04 -8.82 30.32
C ALA A 23 32.80 -10.09 29.48
N THR A 24 31.58 -10.62 29.55
CA THR A 24 31.11 -11.64 28.61
C THR A 24 30.80 -10.96 27.28
N MET A 25 31.55 -11.35 26.23
CA MET A 25 31.26 -10.89 24.88
C MET A 25 29.83 -11.29 24.50
N PRO A 26 29.01 -10.39 23.91
CA PRO A 26 27.69 -10.75 23.43
C PRO A 26 27.84 -11.81 22.35
N SER A 27 27.29 -13.01 22.59
CA SER A 27 27.23 -14.06 21.58
C SER A 27 26.44 -13.55 20.38
N SER A 28 26.97 -13.76 19.19
CA SER A 28 26.32 -13.36 17.94
C SER A 28 24.97 -14.05 17.83
N SER A 29 23.90 -13.29 18.00
CA SER A 29 22.54 -13.76 17.76
C SER A 29 22.47 -14.25 16.30
N PRO A 30 22.13 -15.53 16.03
CA PRO A 30 22.07 -16.00 14.66
C PRO A 30 21.00 -15.19 13.92
N LEU A 31 21.38 -14.60 12.79
CA LEU A 31 20.47 -13.84 11.94
C LEU A 31 19.22 -14.71 11.65
N PRO A 32 17.99 -14.15 11.73
CA PRO A 32 16.80 -14.92 11.43
C PRO A 32 16.89 -15.47 9.99
N PRO A 33 16.44 -16.70 9.73
CA PRO A 33 16.71 -17.40 8.48
C PRO A 33 15.95 -16.79 7.30
N PHE A 34 16.49 -15.71 6.73
CA PHE A 34 15.93 -15.00 5.57
C PHE A 34 15.64 -15.95 4.40
N SER A 35 16.48 -16.98 4.22
CA SER A 35 16.31 -17.97 3.15
C SER A 35 15.04 -18.83 3.29
N SER A 36 14.54 -19.11 4.50
CA SER A 36 13.32 -19.91 4.69
C SER A 36 12.06 -19.09 4.37
N SER A 37 12.00 -17.84 4.82
CA SER A 37 10.90 -16.92 4.52
C SER A 37 10.78 -16.65 3.01
N VAL A 38 11.91 -16.43 2.33
CA VAL A 38 11.95 -16.26 0.86
C VAL A 38 11.52 -17.53 0.13
N LYS A 39 11.99 -18.72 0.56
CA LYS A 39 11.55 -20.01 0.00
C LYS A 39 10.03 -20.22 0.16
N LEU A 40 9.48 -20.00 1.35
CA LEU A 40 8.02 -20.10 1.62
C LEU A 40 7.19 -19.18 0.72
N LYS A 41 7.68 -17.96 0.46
CA LYS A 41 7.02 -16.98 -0.41
C LYS A 41 6.96 -17.44 -1.87
N TYR A 42 8.05 -18.00 -2.40
CA TYR A 42 8.06 -18.59 -3.75
C TYR A 42 7.30 -19.92 -3.83
N VAL A 43 7.33 -20.76 -2.80
CA VAL A 43 6.50 -21.98 -2.70
C VAL A 43 5.01 -21.62 -2.74
N LYS A 44 4.59 -20.58 -2.01
CA LYS A 44 3.19 -20.09 -2.06
C LYS A 44 2.81 -19.56 -3.44
N LEU A 45 3.72 -18.85 -4.13
CA LEU A 45 3.51 -18.38 -5.50
C LEU A 45 3.38 -19.55 -6.49
N GLY A 46 4.26 -20.55 -6.38
CA GLY A 46 4.24 -21.76 -7.21
C GLY A 46 3.01 -22.64 -6.96
N TYR A 47 2.59 -22.80 -5.71
CA TYR A 47 1.35 -23.49 -5.34
C TYR A 47 0.12 -22.75 -5.90
N GLN A 48 0.07 -21.42 -5.76
CA GLN A 48 -1.03 -20.61 -6.30
C GLN A 48 -1.04 -20.62 -7.84
N TYR A 49 0.13 -20.70 -8.49
CA TYR A 49 0.22 -20.92 -9.94
C TYR A 49 -0.31 -22.31 -10.33
N LEU A 50 0.10 -23.37 -9.62
CA LEU A 50 -0.35 -24.75 -9.83
C LEU A 50 -1.87 -24.87 -9.69
N VAL A 51 -2.45 -24.35 -8.60
CA VAL A 51 -3.90 -24.35 -8.35
C VAL A 51 -4.65 -23.56 -9.43
N ASN A 52 -4.19 -22.36 -9.79
CA ASN A 52 -4.81 -21.55 -10.85
C ASN A 52 -4.75 -22.22 -12.24
N HIS A 53 -3.84 -23.18 -12.44
CA HIS A 53 -3.66 -23.90 -13.70
C HIS A 53 -4.01 -25.40 -13.58
N ILE A 54 -4.59 -25.87 -12.47
CA ILE A 54 -4.75 -27.31 -12.21
C ILE A 54 -5.60 -28.01 -13.27
N LEU A 55 -6.66 -27.35 -13.76
CA LEU A 55 -7.45 -27.83 -14.90
C LEU A 55 -6.61 -27.91 -16.18
N THR A 56 -5.72 -26.95 -16.41
CA THR A 56 -4.79 -26.95 -17.55
C THR A 56 -3.82 -28.13 -17.47
N PHE A 57 -3.26 -28.38 -16.27
CA PHE A 57 -2.36 -29.51 -16.01
C PHE A 57 -3.07 -30.88 -16.05
N LEU A 58 -4.38 -30.94 -15.78
CA LEU A 58 -5.19 -32.15 -15.91
C LEU A 58 -5.57 -32.43 -17.38
N PHE A 59 -6.04 -31.40 -18.11
CA PHE A 59 -6.60 -31.57 -19.45
C PHE A 59 -5.54 -31.67 -20.55
N ILE A 60 -4.38 -31.00 -20.44
CA ILE A 60 -3.31 -31.14 -21.45
C ILE A 60 -2.86 -32.61 -21.63
N PRO A 61 -2.46 -33.35 -20.58
CA PRO A 61 -2.04 -34.75 -20.74
C PRO A 61 -3.19 -35.66 -21.18
N LEU A 62 -4.44 -35.40 -20.76
CA LEU A 62 -5.60 -36.15 -21.20
C LEU A 62 -5.87 -35.96 -22.71
N ILE A 63 -5.76 -34.72 -23.20
CA ILE A 63 -5.95 -34.42 -24.63
C ILE A 63 -4.79 -35.00 -25.44
N SER A 64 -3.55 -34.94 -24.96
CA SER A 64 -2.41 -35.49 -25.70
C SER A 64 -2.37 -37.02 -25.68
N THR A 65 -2.82 -37.72 -24.64
CA THR A 65 -2.96 -39.19 -24.69
C THR A 65 -4.06 -39.61 -25.66
N ILE A 66 -5.21 -38.92 -25.68
CA ILE A 66 -6.27 -39.15 -26.67
C ILE A 66 -5.75 -38.91 -28.09
N LEU A 67 -5.00 -37.83 -28.32
CA LEU A 67 -4.43 -37.51 -29.63
C LEU A 67 -3.35 -38.52 -30.07
N ILE A 68 -2.45 -38.93 -29.17
CA ILE A 68 -1.45 -39.97 -29.45
C ILE A 68 -2.14 -41.29 -29.77
N HIS A 69 -3.20 -41.66 -29.04
CA HIS A 69 -3.94 -42.88 -29.32
C HIS A 69 -4.62 -42.82 -30.70
N LEU A 70 -5.29 -41.71 -31.04
CA LEU A 70 -5.88 -41.48 -32.37
C LEU A 70 -4.84 -41.54 -33.50
N LEU A 71 -3.61 -41.06 -33.28
CA LEU A 71 -2.52 -41.10 -34.26
C LEU A 71 -1.90 -42.49 -34.44
N HIS A 72 -2.03 -43.40 -33.47
CA HIS A 72 -1.54 -44.79 -33.55
C HIS A 72 -2.60 -45.79 -34.03
N MET A 73 -3.87 -45.38 -34.15
CA MET A 73 -4.97 -46.26 -34.59
C MET A 73 -4.91 -46.48 -36.11
N ASN A 74 -5.08 -47.73 -36.54
CA ASN A 74 -5.09 -48.07 -37.97
C ASN A 74 -6.35 -47.51 -38.66
N PRO A 75 -6.33 -47.24 -39.98
CA PRO A 75 -7.51 -46.72 -40.70
C PRO A 75 -8.76 -47.61 -40.60
N SER A 76 -8.59 -48.93 -40.45
CA SER A 76 -9.65 -49.89 -40.19
C SER A 76 -10.23 -49.79 -38.78
N GLU A 77 -9.39 -49.56 -37.77
CA GLU A 77 -9.79 -49.37 -36.36
C GLU A 77 -10.44 -48.01 -36.14
N LEU A 78 -9.97 -46.97 -36.84
CA LEU A 78 -10.63 -45.66 -36.88
C LEU A 78 -12.02 -45.75 -37.51
N ARG A 79 -12.20 -46.60 -38.52
CA ARG A 79 -13.50 -46.85 -39.19
C ARG A 79 -14.45 -47.70 -38.34
N SER A 80 -13.94 -48.69 -37.60
CA SER A 80 -14.74 -49.47 -36.65
C SER A 80 -15.09 -48.66 -35.40
N LEU A 81 -14.17 -47.82 -34.90
CA LEU A 81 -14.42 -46.86 -33.84
C LEU A 81 -15.48 -45.83 -34.26
N TYR A 82 -15.41 -45.32 -35.49
CA TYR A 82 -16.44 -44.43 -36.06
C TYR A 82 -17.82 -45.12 -36.20
N HIS A 83 -17.88 -46.37 -36.66
CA HIS A 83 -19.13 -47.14 -36.69
C HIS A 83 -19.65 -47.54 -35.29
N SER A 84 -18.76 -47.73 -34.32
CA SER A 84 -19.10 -48.00 -32.91
C SER A 84 -19.51 -46.73 -32.17
N LEU A 85 -18.99 -45.57 -32.57
CA LEU A 85 -19.51 -44.24 -32.26
C LEU A 85 -20.75 -43.94 -33.13
N HIS A 86 -21.75 -44.83 -33.04
CA HIS A 86 -23.13 -44.36 -33.03
C HIS A 86 -23.31 -43.54 -31.75
N LEU A 87 -22.82 -42.30 -31.77
CA LEU A 87 -23.11 -41.30 -30.75
C LEU A 87 -24.61 -41.00 -30.84
N ASP A 88 -25.39 -41.69 -30.03
CA ASP A 88 -26.80 -41.37 -29.83
C ASP A 88 -26.94 -39.88 -29.54
N LEU A 89 -28.05 -39.28 -29.97
CA LEU A 89 -28.35 -37.86 -29.74
C LEU A 89 -28.14 -37.47 -28.26
N LEU A 90 -28.49 -38.39 -27.35
CA LEU A 90 -28.24 -38.27 -25.91
C LEU A 90 -26.74 -38.12 -25.57
N GLN A 91 -25.86 -38.91 -26.17
CA GLN A 91 -24.42 -38.88 -25.91
C GLN A 91 -23.77 -37.62 -26.50
N ILE A 92 -24.23 -37.13 -27.65
CA ILE A 92 -23.82 -35.82 -28.20
C ILE A 92 -24.26 -34.68 -27.26
N LEU A 93 -25.51 -34.72 -26.77
CA LEU A 93 -26.02 -33.72 -25.82
C LEU A 93 -25.27 -33.75 -24.49
N CYS A 94 -25.01 -34.94 -23.92
CA CYS A 94 -24.27 -35.09 -22.68
C CYS A 94 -22.81 -34.62 -22.80
N THR A 95 -22.11 -34.96 -23.88
CA THR A 95 -20.72 -34.50 -24.10
C THR A 95 -20.65 -33.00 -24.39
N SER A 96 -21.57 -32.47 -25.18
CA SER A 96 -21.76 -31.01 -25.39
C SER A 96 -21.99 -30.28 -24.06
N PHE A 97 -22.95 -30.74 -23.26
CA PHE A 97 -23.25 -30.17 -21.95
C PHE A 97 -22.04 -30.23 -21.01
N PHE A 98 -21.32 -31.36 -20.97
CA PHE A 98 -20.11 -31.51 -20.16
C PHE A 98 -19.00 -30.54 -20.59
N ILE A 99 -18.75 -30.40 -21.90
CA ILE A 99 -17.77 -29.44 -22.42
C ILE A 99 -18.17 -28.00 -22.06
N ILE A 100 -19.44 -27.63 -22.26
CA ILE A 100 -19.97 -26.30 -21.90
C ILE A 100 -19.87 -26.06 -20.39
N PHE A 101 -20.18 -27.06 -19.56
CA PHE A 101 -20.09 -26.99 -18.11
C PHE A 101 -18.65 -26.80 -17.63
N ILE A 102 -17.71 -27.62 -18.11
CA ILE A 102 -16.27 -27.50 -17.81
C ILE A 102 -15.71 -26.17 -18.30
N ALA A 103 -16.06 -25.72 -19.52
CA ALA A 103 -15.65 -24.43 -20.04
C ALA A 103 -16.21 -23.28 -19.18
N THR A 104 -17.48 -23.36 -18.77
CA THR A 104 -18.13 -22.37 -17.90
C THR A 104 -17.46 -22.31 -16.53
N LEU A 105 -17.22 -23.45 -15.87
CA LEU A 105 -16.48 -23.53 -14.61
C LEU A 105 -15.06 -22.97 -14.74
N TYR A 106 -14.36 -23.26 -15.84
CA TYR A 106 -13.03 -22.73 -16.13
C TYR A 106 -13.05 -21.20 -16.30
N PHE A 107 -13.98 -20.65 -17.08
CA PHE A 107 -14.09 -19.20 -17.27
C PHE A 107 -14.60 -18.46 -16.02
N MET A 108 -15.38 -19.13 -15.16
CA MET A 108 -15.83 -18.57 -13.87
C MET A 108 -14.77 -18.64 -12.76
N SER A 109 -13.92 -19.67 -12.76
CA SER A 109 -12.84 -19.84 -11.76
C SER A 109 -11.57 -19.04 -12.07
N ARG A 110 -11.36 -18.61 -13.33
CA ARG A 110 -10.20 -17.78 -13.67
C ARG A 110 -10.27 -16.39 -13.03
N PRO A 111 -9.18 -15.90 -12.41
CA PRO A 111 -9.11 -14.55 -11.89
C PRO A 111 -9.29 -13.52 -13.01
N ARG A 112 -10.03 -12.46 -12.72
CA ARG A 112 -10.31 -11.38 -13.66
C ARG A 112 -9.03 -10.55 -13.85
N PRO A 113 -8.61 -10.24 -15.08
CA PRO A 113 -7.48 -9.35 -15.30
C PRO A 113 -7.79 -7.97 -14.73
N VAL A 114 -6.82 -7.36 -14.06
CA VAL A 114 -6.90 -5.97 -13.60
C VAL A 114 -5.96 -5.14 -14.45
N TYR A 115 -6.49 -4.07 -15.02
CA TYR A 115 -5.81 -3.16 -15.93
C TYR A 115 -5.59 -1.83 -15.23
N LEU A 116 -4.37 -1.31 -15.25
CA LEU A 116 -4.12 0.11 -14.98
C LEU A 116 -4.41 0.83 -16.29
N VAL A 117 -5.57 1.49 -16.31
CA VAL A 117 -6.07 2.21 -17.47
C VAL A 117 -5.20 3.44 -17.69
N ASP A 118 -5.19 4.33 -16.69
CA ASP A 118 -4.36 5.52 -16.67
C ASP A 118 -4.09 5.97 -15.21
N TYR A 119 -3.19 6.94 -15.04
CA TYR A 119 -2.89 7.61 -13.79
C TYR A 119 -2.56 9.10 -14.06
N ALA A 120 -2.80 9.95 -13.07
CA ALA A 120 -2.34 11.33 -13.06
C ALA A 120 -1.76 11.68 -11.68
N CYS A 121 -0.80 12.60 -11.66
CA CYS A 121 -0.14 13.06 -10.43
C CYS A 121 -0.31 14.57 -10.31
N TYR A 122 -0.60 15.05 -9.11
CA TYR A 122 -0.58 16.49 -8.82
C TYR A 122 0.84 17.03 -9.00
N LYS A 123 1.00 18.02 -9.88
CA LYS A 123 2.20 18.83 -10.01
C LYS A 123 1.96 20.18 -9.31
N PRO A 124 2.63 20.47 -8.19
CA PRO A 124 2.46 21.75 -7.51
C PRO A 124 2.88 22.94 -8.38
N PRO A 125 2.27 24.13 -8.21
CA PRO A 125 2.71 25.35 -8.85
C PRO A 125 4.05 25.83 -8.25
N HIS A 126 4.79 26.65 -9.00
CA HIS A 126 6.09 27.19 -8.56
C HIS A 126 6.01 28.02 -7.26
N THR A 127 4.83 28.54 -6.90
CA THR A 127 4.59 29.23 -5.61
C THR A 127 4.68 28.32 -4.39
N CYS A 128 4.55 27.00 -4.56
CA CYS A 128 4.72 26.03 -3.47
C CYS A 128 6.15 25.49 -3.36
N ARG A 129 7.05 25.86 -4.28
CA ARG A 129 8.44 25.40 -4.33
C ARG A 129 9.23 25.93 -3.13
N VAL A 130 10.04 25.06 -2.52
CA VAL A 130 10.93 25.45 -1.42
C VAL A 130 12.36 24.98 -1.74
N PRO A 131 13.19 25.87 -2.32
CA PRO A 131 14.63 25.65 -2.43
C PRO A 131 15.29 25.46 -1.07
N PHE A 132 16.45 24.80 -1.03
CA PHE A 132 17.20 24.56 0.21
C PHE A 132 17.62 25.88 0.89
N SER A 133 17.94 26.92 0.12
CA SER A 133 18.22 28.26 0.64
C SER A 133 17.02 28.87 1.37
N THR A 134 15.82 28.81 0.77
CA THR A 134 14.56 29.27 1.38
C THR A 134 14.24 28.48 2.64
N PHE A 135 14.33 27.14 2.60
CA PHE A 135 14.12 26.30 3.77
C PHE A 135 15.08 26.69 4.91
N MET A 136 16.36 26.93 4.60
CA MET A 136 17.38 27.27 5.58
C MET A 136 17.24 28.68 6.16
N GLU A 137 16.79 29.64 5.36
CA GLU A 137 16.46 30.98 5.84
C GLU A 137 15.26 30.92 6.80
N HIS A 138 14.18 30.22 6.40
CA HIS A 138 13.01 30.02 7.25
C HIS A 138 13.40 29.31 8.55
N ALA A 139 14.17 28.21 8.49
CA ALA A 139 14.59 27.44 9.65
C ALA A 139 15.40 28.27 10.68
N ARG A 140 16.16 29.29 10.24
CA ARG A 140 16.87 30.20 11.15
C ARG A 140 16.00 31.28 11.78
N GLN A 141 14.91 31.66 11.13
CA GLN A 141 13.95 32.64 11.64
C GLN A 141 12.96 32.03 12.64
N LEU A 142 12.83 30.70 12.66
CA LEU A 142 11.96 29.96 13.58
C LEU A 142 12.61 29.80 14.96
N GLN A 143 12.06 30.49 15.96
CA GLN A 143 12.60 30.56 17.32
C GLN A 143 12.71 29.22 18.06
N PHE A 144 12.08 28.17 17.56
CA PHE A 144 12.08 26.83 18.15
C PHE A 144 13.23 25.92 17.66
N PHE A 145 13.98 26.32 16.63
CA PHE A 145 15.16 25.57 16.17
C PHE A 145 16.47 26.20 16.65
N ASP A 146 17.30 25.39 17.32
CA ASP A 146 18.68 25.76 17.61
C ASP A 146 19.60 25.58 16.37
N GLU A 147 20.77 26.19 16.41
CA GLU A 147 21.76 26.11 15.32
C GLU A 147 22.22 24.65 15.04
N ARG A 148 22.13 23.74 16.02
CA ARG A 148 22.41 22.30 15.80
C ARG A 148 21.30 21.64 14.99
N SER A 149 20.05 21.99 15.24
CA SER A 149 18.85 21.51 14.55
C SER A 149 18.81 22.04 13.11
N VAL A 150 19.07 23.35 12.90
CA VAL A 150 19.20 23.93 11.56
C VAL A 150 20.30 23.21 10.76
N ARG A 151 21.50 23.04 11.35
CA ARG A 151 22.62 22.32 10.70
C ARG A 151 22.37 20.82 10.51
N PHE A 152 21.52 20.20 11.33
CA PHE A 152 21.07 18.83 11.10
C PHE A 152 20.16 18.78 9.87
N GLN A 153 19.10 19.59 9.85
CA GLN A 153 18.17 19.68 8.72
C GLN A 153 18.88 19.99 7.39
N MET A 154 19.85 20.93 7.40
CA MET A 154 20.69 21.25 6.24
C MET A 154 21.38 20.02 5.63
N ARG A 155 22.07 19.24 6.48
CA ARG A 155 22.80 18.03 6.05
C ARG A 155 21.88 16.91 5.61
N ILE A 156 20.63 16.87 6.08
CA ILE A 156 19.62 15.94 5.57
C ILE A 156 19.18 16.37 4.17
N LEU A 157 18.83 17.64 3.96
CA LEU A 157 18.43 18.15 2.64
C LEU A 157 19.51 17.87 1.57
N GLU A 158 20.76 18.28 1.83
CA GLU A 158 21.91 18.07 0.95
C GLU A 158 22.18 16.60 0.57
N ARG A 159 21.74 15.65 1.41
CA ARG A 159 22.03 14.20 1.26
C ARG A 159 20.79 13.35 0.99
N SER A 160 19.61 13.94 1.00
CA SER A 160 18.31 13.26 0.85
C SER A 160 18.04 12.74 -0.56
N GLY A 161 18.74 13.28 -1.57
CA GLY A 161 18.42 13.07 -2.99
C GLY A 161 17.18 13.84 -3.47
N LEU A 162 16.59 14.70 -2.63
CA LEU A 162 15.57 15.65 -3.06
C LEU A 162 16.18 16.76 -3.92
N GLY A 163 15.40 17.27 -4.88
CA GLY A 163 15.79 18.40 -5.71
C GLY A 163 15.27 19.75 -5.18
N GLU A 164 15.89 20.82 -5.66
CA GLU A 164 15.51 22.22 -5.42
C GLU A 164 14.12 22.60 -5.95
N GLU A 165 13.48 21.72 -6.73
CA GLU A 165 12.12 21.87 -7.28
C GLU A 165 11.02 21.26 -6.38
N THR A 166 11.38 20.71 -5.22
CA THR A 166 10.40 20.10 -4.30
C THR A 166 9.54 21.15 -3.60
N CYS A 167 8.32 20.75 -3.19
CA CYS A 167 7.28 21.68 -2.76
C CYS A 167 6.66 21.32 -1.39
N LEU A 168 6.27 22.34 -0.65
CA LEU A 168 5.55 22.27 0.63
C LEU A 168 4.19 22.98 0.52
N PRO A 169 3.16 22.58 1.30
CA PRO A 169 1.85 23.21 1.25
C PRO A 169 1.91 24.65 1.81
N PRO A 170 1.01 25.57 1.37
CA PRO A 170 1.07 26.99 1.73
C PRO A 170 1.21 27.29 3.24
N ALA A 171 0.59 26.48 4.10
CA ALA A 171 0.69 26.62 5.56
C ALA A 171 2.13 26.58 6.11
N ASN A 172 3.03 25.88 5.41
CA ASN A 172 4.43 25.68 5.79
C ASN A 172 5.36 26.80 5.25
N HIS A 173 4.84 27.74 4.45
CA HIS A 173 5.60 28.89 3.94
C HIS A 173 5.52 30.12 4.87
N TYR A 174 4.56 30.14 5.80
CA TYR A 174 4.49 31.18 6.84
C TYR A 174 5.61 31.02 7.87
N ILE A 175 5.98 32.13 8.52
CA ILE A 175 6.98 32.17 9.60
C ILE A 175 6.32 32.86 10.82
N PRO A 176 5.97 32.09 11.89
CA PRO A 176 5.99 30.63 11.97
C PRO A 176 4.95 29.96 11.06
N PRO A 177 5.12 28.65 10.74
CA PRO A 177 4.10 27.87 10.05
C PRO A 177 2.74 27.97 10.73
N CYS A 178 1.67 28.01 9.94
CA CYS A 178 0.30 28.17 10.44
C CYS A 178 -0.56 26.94 10.09
N PRO A 179 -0.31 25.78 10.71
CA PRO A 179 -1.11 24.59 10.50
C PRO A 179 -2.51 24.78 11.09
N SER A 180 -3.55 24.43 10.32
CA SER A 180 -4.93 24.43 10.80
C SER A 180 -5.73 23.34 10.09
N MET A 181 -6.85 22.90 10.69
CA MET A 181 -7.76 21.94 10.06
C MET A 181 -8.37 22.46 8.76
N GLU A 182 -8.48 23.77 8.58
CA GLU A 182 -8.90 24.38 7.33
C GLU A 182 -7.79 24.28 6.28
N ALA A 183 -6.54 24.65 6.64
CA ALA A 183 -5.40 24.56 5.74
C ALA A 183 -5.09 23.11 5.32
N SER A 184 -5.17 22.13 6.23
CA SER A 184 -5.02 20.70 5.88
C SER A 184 -6.14 20.21 4.94
N ARG A 185 -7.37 20.68 5.12
CA ARG A 185 -8.46 20.40 4.16
C ARG A 185 -8.21 21.06 2.81
N GLU A 186 -7.62 22.24 2.77
CA GLU A 186 -7.36 22.95 1.50
C GLU A 186 -6.18 22.35 0.73
N GLU A 187 -5.11 21.94 1.42
CA GLU A 187 -4.08 21.07 0.83
C GLU A 187 -4.75 19.81 0.24
N ALA A 188 -5.57 19.12 1.02
CA ALA A 188 -6.24 17.90 0.58
C ALA A 188 -7.14 18.12 -0.65
N ARG A 189 -7.97 19.17 -0.69
CA ARG A 189 -8.77 19.52 -1.87
C ARG A 189 -7.86 19.78 -3.07
N THR A 190 -6.87 20.64 -2.91
CA THR A 190 -5.96 21.06 -3.98
C THR A 190 -5.27 19.86 -4.62
N VAL A 191 -4.62 19.00 -3.84
CA VAL A 191 -3.82 17.89 -4.37
C VAL A 191 -4.70 16.76 -4.92
N ILE A 192 -5.78 16.39 -4.20
CA ILE A 192 -6.66 15.29 -4.58
C ILE A 192 -7.47 15.63 -5.82
N PHE A 193 -8.15 16.78 -5.83
CA PHE A 193 -9.05 17.12 -6.94
C PHE A 193 -8.25 17.37 -8.22
N SER A 194 -7.14 18.10 -8.16
CA SER A 194 -6.25 18.29 -9.32
C SER A 194 -5.78 16.97 -9.95
N ALA A 195 -5.44 15.96 -9.13
CA ALA A 195 -5.05 14.65 -9.64
C ALA A 195 -6.23 13.87 -10.25
N ILE A 196 -7.42 13.94 -9.64
CA ILE A 196 -8.63 13.28 -10.16
C ILE A 196 -9.12 13.96 -11.45
N ASP A 197 -9.12 15.29 -11.52
CA ASP A 197 -9.57 16.06 -12.68
C ASP A 197 -8.68 15.79 -13.91
N GLN A 198 -7.36 15.75 -13.72
CA GLN A 198 -6.43 15.36 -14.77
C GLN A 198 -6.68 13.92 -15.25
N LEU A 199 -6.91 12.97 -14.32
CA LEU A 199 -7.21 11.58 -14.66
C LEU A 199 -8.55 11.44 -15.40
N PHE A 200 -9.59 12.15 -14.97
CA PHE A 200 -10.90 12.16 -15.62
C PHE A 200 -10.84 12.80 -17.00
N SER A 201 -10.09 13.90 -17.17
CA SER A 201 -9.82 14.51 -18.47
C SER A 201 -9.08 13.56 -19.41
N ALA A 202 -8.00 12.92 -18.95
CA ALA A 202 -7.19 12.00 -19.75
C ALA A 202 -7.96 10.74 -20.19
N THR A 203 -8.86 10.24 -19.35
CA THR A 203 -9.58 8.98 -19.59
C THR A 203 -11.00 9.13 -20.12
N SER A 204 -11.55 10.35 -20.12
CA SER A 204 -12.96 10.67 -20.42
C SER A 204 -13.98 9.84 -19.62
N ILE A 205 -13.60 9.33 -18.45
CA ILE A 205 -14.48 8.56 -17.58
C ILE A 205 -15.45 9.49 -16.84
N LYS A 206 -16.74 9.12 -16.76
CA LYS A 206 -17.70 9.90 -15.99
C LYS A 206 -17.57 9.53 -14.50
N PRO A 207 -17.75 10.48 -13.56
CA PRO A 207 -17.72 10.18 -12.13
C PRO A 207 -18.71 9.07 -11.71
N LYS A 208 -19.87 8.97 -12.37
CA LYS A 208 -20.86 7.91 -12.13
C LYS A 208 -20.41 6.51 -12.58
N ASP A 209 -19.39 6.40 -13.44
CA ASP A 209 -18.81 5.14 -13.89
C ASP A 209 -17.77 4.56 -12.91
N ILE A 210 -17.47 5.24 -11.79
CA ILE A 210 -16.58 4.74 -10.73
C ILE A 210 -17.37 3.82 -9.80
N ASP A 211 -16.95 2.55 -9.70
CA ASP A 211 -17.62 1.53 -8.89
C ASP A 211 -17.08 1.43 -7.46
N ILE A 212 -15.76 1.66 -7.33
CA ILE A 212 -14.96 1.51 -6.12
C ILE A 212 -14.06 2.76 -5.98
N LEU A 213 -13.96 3.29 -4.77
CA LEU A 213 -13.04 4.37 -4.41
C LEU A 213 -12.17 3.91 -3.23
N VAL A 214 -10.86 3.93 -3.40
CA VAL A 214 -9.89 3.69 -2.31
C VAL A 214 -9.02 4.92 -2.18
N VAL A 215 -9.07 5.59 -1.03
CA VAL A 215 -8.25 6.77 -0.73
C VAL A 215 -7.29 6.41 0.38
N ASN A 216 -6.00 6.72 0.22
CA ASN A 216 -5.05 6.67 1.32
C ASN A 216 -4.40 8.04 1.60
N CYS A 217 -4.27 8.32 2.89
CA CYS A 217 -3.46 9.37 3.50
C CYS A 217 -3.19 8.96 4.94
N SER A 218 -1.92 8.92 5.35
CA SER A 218 -1.50 8.38 6.65
C SER A 218 -1.71 9.38 7.77
N LEU A 219 -1.29 10.64 7.56
CA LEU A 219 -1.10 11.66 8.57
C LEU A 219 -2.24 12.69 8.64
N PHE A 220 -3.33 12.49 7.89
CA PHE A 220 -4.54 13.30 7.97
C PHE A 220 -5.80 12.46 7.71
N SER A 221 -6.51 12.14 8.78
CA SER A 221 -7.78 11.38 8.74
C SER A 221 -8.92 12.20 9.35
N PRO A 222 -9.43 13.23 8.64
CA PRO A 222 -10.50 14.09 9.15
C PRO A 222 -11.86 13.36 9.21
N THR A 223 -12.77 13.90 10.02
CA THR A 223 -14.20 13.59 9.93
C THR A 223 -14.95 14.80 9.32
N PRO A 224 -15.74 14.67 8.25
CA PRO A 224 -15.84 13.52 7.34
C PRO A 224 -14.52 13.23 6.61
N SER A 225 -14.36 11.98 6.17
CA SER A 225 -13.16 11.43 5.54
C SER A 225 -12.82 12.05 4.18
N LEU A 226 -11.59 11.84 3.71
CA LEU A 226 -11.16 12.23 2.37
C LEU A 226 -11.95 11.49 1.27
N SER A 227 -12.32 10.23 1.51
CA SER A 227 -13.23 9.50 0.62
C SER A 227 -14.62 10.14 0.54
N ALA A 228 -15.20 10.59 1.67
CA ALA A 228 -16.48 11.31 1.68
C ALA A 228 -16.38 12.67 0.98
N MET A 229 -15.24 13.37 1.14
CA MET A 229 -14.96 14.63 0.45
C MET A 229 -14.98 14.45 -1.08
N ILE A 230 -14.32 13.43 -1.62
CA ILE A 230 -14.33 13.08 -3.05
C ILE A 230 -15.75 12.72 -3.53
N ILE A 231 -16.47 11.86 -2.79
CA ILE A 231 -17.83 11.44 -3.14
C ILE A 231 -18.76 12.64 -3.25
N ASN A 232 -18.68 13.57 -2.28
CA ASN A 232 -19.49 14.78 -2.28
C ASN A 232 -19.10 15.76 -3.39
N ASN A 233 -17.81 15.93 -3.69
CA ASN A 233 -17.36 16.84 -4.75
C ASN A 233 -17.84 16.38 -6.13
N TYR A 234 -17.48 15.14 -6.50
CA TYR A 234 -17.74 14.59 -7.83
C TYR A 234 -19.15 14.01 -8.00
N LYS A 235 -20.00 14.12 -6.97
CA LYS A 235 -21.34 13.51 -6.89
C LYS A 235 -21.31 12.06 -7.38
N LEU A 236 -20.44 11.25 -6.79
CA LEU A 236 -20.32 9.83 -7.15
C LEU A 236 -21.65 9.10 -6.92
N ARG A 237 -21.78 7.86 -7.43
CA ARG A 237 -23.03 7.10 -7.31
C ARG A 237 -23.32 6.69 -5.86
N SER A 238 -24.59 6.59 -5.50
CA SER A 238 -25.03 6.27 -4.12
C SER A 238 -24.60 4.88 -3.65
N ASN A 239 -24.40 3.94 -4.57
CA ASN A 239 -23.91 2.57 -4.30
C ASN A 239 -22.41 2.41 -4.60
N ILE A 240 -21.60 3.46 -4.40
CA ILE A 240 -20.14 3.37 -4.48
C ILE A 240 -19.57 2.61 -3.28
N ARG A 241 -18.54 1.80 -3.51
CA ARG A 241 -17.78 1.14 -2.43
C ARG A 241 -16.57 2.01 -2.08
N SER A 242 -16.63 2.71 -0.95
CA SER A 242 -15.63 3.71 -0.58
C SER A 242 -14.83 3.33 0.65
N PHE A 243 -13.51 3.42 0.56
CA PHE A 243 -12.57 3.10 1.63
C PHE A 243 -11.63 4.29 1.87
N ASN A 244 -11.40 4.63 3.15
CA ASN A 244 -10.39 5.59 3.58
C ASN A 244 -9.34 4.86 4.40
N LEU A 245 -8.08 4.99 4.03
CA LEU A 245 -6.96 4.20 4.50
C LEU A 245 -5.90 5.11 5.13
N SER A 246 -5.64 4.96 6.43
CA SER A 246 -4.75 5.83 7.21
C SER A 246 -3.84 5.02 8.12
N GLY A 247 -2.79 5.64 8.68
CA GLY A 247 -1.82 4.97 9.57
C GLY A 247 -0.97 3.85 8.93
N MET A 248 -0.82 3.82 7.59
CA MET A 248 -0.05 2.79 6.88
C MET A 248 1.25 3.28 6.21
N GLY A 249 1.55 4.57 6.35
CA GLY A 249 2.76 5.21 5.87
C GLY A 249 3.01 5.02 4.37
N CYS A 250 4.28 5.06 3.98
CA CYS A 250 4.72 4.96 2.58
C CYS A 250 4.29 3.66 1.85
N SER A 251 3.79 2.65 2.57
CA SER A 251 3.27 1.41 1.98
C SER A 251 1.82 1.51 1.48
N ALA A 252 1.08 2.55 1.91
CA ALA A 252 -0.37 2.66 1.72
C ALA A 252 -0.81 2.68 0.26
N GLY A 253 0.01 3.21 -0.66
CA GLY A 253 -0.25 3.18 -2.10
C GLY A 253 -0.37 1.77 -2.66
N LEU A 254 0.59 0.88 -2.34
CA LEU A 254 0.54 -0.52 -2.78
C LEU A 254 -0.59 -1.30 -2.09
N ILE A 255 -0.86 -1.03 -0.81
CA ILE A 255 -1.98 -1.63 -0.08
C ILE A 255 -3.32 -1.23 -0.71
N SER A 256 -3.44 0.00 -1.19
CA SER A 256 -4.66 0.48 -1.88
C SER A 256 -4.86 -0.21 -3.22
N VAL A 257 -3.78 -0.49 -3.97
CA VAL A 257 -3.83 -1.27 -5.21
C VAL A 257 -4.17 -2.75 -4.93
N ASP A 258 -3.66 -3.33 -3.84
CA ASP A 258 -4.00 -4.69 -3.37
C ASP A 258 -5.50 -4.82 -3.06
N LEU A 259 -6.03 -3.88 -2.25
CA LEU A 259 -7.46 -3.82 -1.92
C LEU A 259 -8.33 -3.61 -3.16
N ALA A 260 -7.96 -2.67 -4.05
CA ALA A 260 -8.70 -2.43 -5.29
C ALA A 260 -8.66 -3.65 -6.21
N ARG A 261 -7.53 -4.37 -6.29
CA ARG A 261 -7.38 -5.62 -7.04
C ARG A 261 -8.33 -6.69 -6.53
N ASP A 262 -8.46 -6.86 -5.21
CA ASP A 262 -9.34 -7.85 -4.59
C ASP A 262 -10.82 -7.52 -4.83
N LEU A 263 -11.20 -6.25 -4.64
CA LEU A 263 -12.56 -5.78 -4.95
C LEU A 263 -12.90 -5.96 -6.45
N LEU A 264 -11.94 -5.78 -7.35
CA LEU A 264 -12.07 -6.06 -8.78
C LEU A 264 -12.06 -7.56 -9.12
N GLN A 265 -11.67 -8.47 -8.23
CA GLN A 265 -11.97 -9.89 -8.42
C GLN A 265 -13.44 -10.19 -8.13
N VAL A 266 -14.00 -9.61 -7.07
CA VAL A 266 -15.37 -9.84 -6.61
C VAL A 266 -16.41 -9.12 -7.49
N HIS A 267 -16.13 -7.91 -7.94
CA HIS A 267 -17.09 -7.08 -8.68
C HIS A 267 -16.77 -7.05 -10.18
N PRO A 268 -17.48 -7.82 -11.03
CA PRO A 268 -17.23 -7.86 -12.47
C PRO A 268 -17.56 -6.51 -13.14
N ASN A 269 -16.94 -6.26 -14.30
CA ASN A 269 -17.15 -5.08 -15.14
C ASN A 269 -17.10 -3.74 -14.39
N SER A 270 -16.21 -3.62 -13.41
CA SER A 270 -16.10 -2.49 -12.50
C SER A 270 -14.83 -1.66 -12.74
N ASN A 271 -14.93 -0.36 -12.44
CA ASN A 271 -13.81 0.57 -12.36
C ASN A 271 -13.49 0.90 -10.89
N ALA A 272 -12.21 0.91 -10.51
CA ALA A 272 -11.75 1.38 -9.22
C ALA A 272 -10.87 2.63 -9.37
N LEU A 273 -11.20 3.69 -8.64
CA LEU A 273 -10.36 4.87 -8.49
C LEU A 273 -9.53 4.70 -7.20
N VAL A 274 -8.21 4.65 -7.35
CA VAL A 274 -7.27 4.68 -6.22
C VAL A 274 -6.65 6.06 -6.14
N VAL A 275 -6.73 6.70 -4.98
CA VAL A 275 -6.11 8.00 -4.68
C VAL A 275 -5.11 7.79 -3.56
N SER A 276 -3.87 8.23 -3.78
CA SER A 276 -2.78 8.17 -2.79
C SER A 276 -2.20 9.56 -2.64
N THR A 277 -2.16 10.06 -1.41
CA THR A 277 -1.64 11.40 -1.08
C THR A 277 -1.13 11.39 0.35
N GLU A 278 -0.28 12.35 0.70
CA GLU A 278 0.07 12.61 2.09
C GLU A 278 -0.12 14.11 2.34
N ILE A 279 -0.93 14.44 3.34
CA ILE A 279 -1.31 15.82 3.67
C ILE A 279 -0.44 16.23 4.86
N ILE A 280 0.56 17.04 4.58
CA ILE A 280 1.68 17.28 5.51
C ILE A 280 1.52 18.57 6.32
N THR A 281 0.54 19.41 5.97
CA THR A 281 0.19 20.64 6.71
C THR A 281 0.09 20.45 8.23
N PRO A 282 -0.63 19.46 8.79
CA PRO A 282 -0.81 19.38 10.25
C PRO A 282 0.41 18.83 11.00
N ASN A 283 1.45 18.37 10.29
CA ASN A 283 2.54 17.54 10.85
C ASN A 283 3.91 18.24 10.80
N TYR A 284 3.94 19.57 10.80
CA TYR A 284 5.19 20.32 10.90
C TYR A 284 5.74 20.24 12.33
N TYR A 285 6.83 19.51 12.54
CA TYR A 285 7.41 19.33 13.87
C TYR A 285 8.15 20.60 14.32
N ALA A 286 7.81 21.10 15.51
CA ALA A 286 8.33 22.34 16.07
C ALA A 286 9.24 22.15 17.30
N GLY A 287 9.70 20.92 17.56
CA GLY A 287 10.70 20.63 18.60
C GLY A 287 12.11 20.42 18.04
N GLN A 288 12.97 19.76 18.82
CA GLN A 288 14.41 19.58 18.52
C GLN A 288 14.86 18.11 18.39
N GLU A 289 13.97 17.13 18.57
CA GLU A 289 14.32 15.71 18.41
C GLU A 289 14.65 15.38 16.94
N ARG A 290 15.82 14.80 16.71
CA ARG A 290 16.36 14.57 15.37
C ARG A 290 15.55 13.57 14.58
N ALA A 291 14.99 12.55 15.23
CA ALA A 291 14.10 11.59 14.57
C ALA A 291 12.87 12.30 13.97
N MET A 292 12.33 13.30 14.69
CA MET A 292 11.12 14.05 14.31
C MET A 292 11.40 15.25 13.38
N LEU A 293 12.66 15.71 13.29
CA LEU A 293 13.10 16.71 12.30
C LEU A 293 13.26 16.12 10.89
N LEU A 294 13.39 14.79 10.74
CA LEU A 294 13.51 14.12 9.45
C LEU A 294 12.27 14.34 8.55
N PRO A 295 11.01 14.16 9.02
CA PRO A 295 9.80 14.52 8.29
C PRO A 295 9.82 15.92 7.66
N ASN A 296 10.17 16.96 8.41
CA ASN A 296 10.25 18.34 7.90
C ASN A 296 11.19 18.45 6.68
N CYS A 297 12.30 17.70 6.70
CA CYS A 297 13.28 17.69 5.63
C CYS A 297 12.85 16.84 4.43
N LEU A 298 12.15 15.72 4.66
CA LEU A 298 11.93 14.67 3.65
C LEU A 298 10.54 14.69 3.00
N PHE A 299 9.49 15.04 3.75
CA PHE A 299 8.12 14.98 3.26
C PHE A 299 7.79 16.18 2.36
N ARG A 300 7.06 15.93 1.27
CA ARG A 300 6.70 16.91 0.25
C ARG A 300 5.27 16.69 -0.19
N MET A 301 4.58 17.79 -0.54
CA MET A 301 3.17 17.72 -0.93
C MET A 301 3.02 16.96 -2.25
N GLY A 302 1.98 16.13 -2.37
CA GLY A 302 1.74 15.38 -3.59
C GLY A 302 0.50 14.48 -3.54
N ALA A 303 0.00 14.13 -4.71
CA ALA A 303 -1.08 13.15 -4.87
C ALA A 303 -0.93 12.40 -6.20
N ALA A 304 -1.38 11.15 -6.22
CA ALA A 304 -1.55 10.34 -7.41
C ALA A 304 -2.97 9.76 -7.43
N ALA A 305 -3.64 9.89 -8.58
CA ALA A 305 -4.91 9.24 -8.87
C ALA A 305 -4.67 8.15 -9.94
N VAL A 306 -5.17 6.94 -9.71
CA VAL A 306 -4.98 5.78 -10.59
C VAL A 306 -6.33 5.16 -10.93
N LEU A 307 -6.63 4.99 -12.21
CA LEU A 307 -7.81 4.28 -12.68
C LEU A 307 -7.48 2.82 -12.97
N LEU A 308 -8.06 1.92 -12.17
CA LEU A 308 -8.03 0.48 -12.40
C LEU A 308 -9.37 0.00 -12.99
N SER A 309 -9.34 -1.02 -13.84
CA SER A 309 -10.54 -1.65 -14.42
C SER A 309 -10.35 -3.16 -14.59
N ASN A 310 -11.44 -3.93 -14.48
CA ASN A 310 -11.45 -5.34 -14.91
C ASN A 310 -12.27 -5.59 -16.19
N ARG A 311 -12.73 -4.52 -16.85
CA ARG A 311 -13.56 -4.61 -18.06
C ARG A 311 -12.69 -5.02 -19.25
N ARG A 312 -13.07 -6.08 -19.95
CA ARG A 312 -12.34 -6.59 -21.14
C ARG A 312 -12.11 -5.52 -22.22
N ARG A 313 -13.02 -4.56 -22.36
CA ARG A 313 -12.90 -3.44 -23.33
C ARG A 313 -11.72 -2.50 -23.03
N ASP A 314 -11.33 -2.38 -21.77
CA ASP A 314 -10.25 -1.47 -21.36
C ASP A 314 -8.85 -2.06 -21.64
N ALA A 315 -8.76 -3.37 -21.93
CA ALA A 315 -7.51 -4.07 -22.20
C ALA A 315 -6.67 -3.46 -23.34
N ARG A 316 -7.32 -2.84 -24.34
CA ARG A 316 -6.65 -2.24 -25.51
C ARG A 316 -6.08 -0.84 -25.26
N ARG A 317 -6.57 -0.14 -24.23
CA ARG A 317 -6.19 1.25 -23.88
C ARG A 317 -5.42 1.35 -22.56
N ALA A 318 -5.25 0.23 -21.86
CA ALA A 318 -4.58 0.19 -20.58
C ALA A 318 -3.06 0.35 -20.73
N LYS A 319 -2.47 1.25 -19.94
CA LYS A 319 -1.01 1.39 -19.85
C LYS A 319 -0.34 0.11 -19.32
N TYR A 320 -0.96 -0.57 -18.35
CA TYR A 320 -0.42 -1.80 -17.76
C TYR A 320 -1.50 -2.83 -17.41
N ARG A 321 -1.10 -4.11 -17.31
CA ARG A 321 -1.90 -5.18 -16.69
C ARG A 321 -1.24 -5.61 -15.39
N LEU A 322 -1.98 -5.57 -14.29
CA LEU A 322 -1.51 -6.01 -12.99
C LEU A 322 -1.40 -7.54 -12.97
N LEU A 323 -0.19 -8.06 -12.83
CA LEU A 323 0.08 -9.50 -12.81
C LEU A 323 0.05 -10.07 -11.38
N HIS A 324 0.83 -9.46 -10.49
CA HIS A 324 1.00 -9.90 -9.11
C HIS A 324 1.09 -8.69 -8.19
N VAL A 325 0.44 -8.77 -7.03
CA VAL A 325 0.68 -7.90 -5.87
C VAL A 325 1.16 -8.80 -4.74
N VAL A 326 2.15 -8.33 -3.99
CA VAL A 326 2.87 -9.16 -3.02
C VAL A 326 3.12 -8.35 -1.75
N ARG A 327 2.25 -8.53 -0.76
CA ARG A 327 2.37 -7.89 0.57
C ARG A 327 3.12 -8.80 1.55
N THR A 328 3.85 -8.20 2.48
CA THR A 328 4.48 -8.91 3.61
C THR A 328 4.35 -8.04 4.84
N HIS A 329 3.58 -8.50 5.83
CA HIS A 329 3.32 -7.74 7.04
C HIS A 329 4.38 -8.07 8.10
N LYS A 330 5.00 -7.04 8.68
CA LYS A 330 6.01 -7.21 9.74
C LYS A 330 5.62 -6.64 11.10
N GLY A 331 4.43 -6.04 11.27
CA GLY A 331 4.02 -5.41 12.54
C GLY A 331 3.82 -6.33 13.76
N ALA A 332 4.24 -7.59 13.69
CA ALA A 332 4.39 -8.48 14.85
C ALA A 332 5.85 -8.57 15.35
N ASP A 333 6.78 -7.90 14.66
CA ASP A 333 8.16 -7.68 15.08
C ASP A 333 8.25 -6.27 15.68
N ASP A 334 8.65 -6.15 16.95
CA ASP A 334 8.66 -4.89 17.70
C ASP A 334 9.44 -3.77 17.00
N LYS A 335 10.54 -4.11 16.33
CA LYS A 335 11.36 -3.13 15.60
C LYS A 335 10.64 -2.63 14.34
N ALA A 336 9.94 -3.50 13.63
CA ALA A 336 9.12 -3.14 12.48
C ALA A 336 7.79 -2.47 12.87
N TYR A 337 7.31 -2.66 14.10
CA TYR A 337 6.17 -1.91 14.66
C TYR A 337 6.57 -0.48 15.06
N ARG A 338 7.73 -0.31 15.70
CA ARG A 338 8.27 1.00 16.13
C ARG A 338 9.09 1.74 15.05
N CYS A 339 8.98 1.36 13.76
CA CYS A 339 9.85 1.94 12.72
C CYS A 339 9.41 3.31 12.19
N VAL A 340 8.14 3.66 12.37
CA VAL A 340 7.57 4.99 12.15
C VAL A 340 6.50 5.15 13.22
N TYR A 341 6.61 6.17 14.07
CA TYR A 341 5.69 6.35 15.20
C TYR A 341 5.32 7.82 15.39
N GLU A 342 4.05 8.08 15.67
CA GLU A 342 3.56 9.42 16.03
C GLU A 342 3.54 9.52 17.56
N GLU A 343 4.34 10.42 18.11
CA GLU A 343 4.51 10.59 19.56
C GLU A 343 4.79 12.05 19.93
N GLN A 344 4.82 12.34 21.23
CA GLN A 344 5.22 13.64 21.76
C GLN A 344 6.67 13.57 22.25
N ASP A 345 7.43 14.64 22.01
CA ASP A 345 8.73 14.82 22.67
C ASP A 345 8.58 15.22 24.15
N SER A 346 9.70 15.42 24.85
CA SER A 346 9.73 15.80 26.26
C SER A 346 9.04 17.14 26.57
N ASP A 347 8.90 18.00 25.57
CA ASP A 347 8.37 19.35 25.69
C ASP A 347 6.89 19.40 25.23
N GLY A 348 6.33 18.25 24.82
CA GLY A 348 4.93 18.07 24.41
C GLY A 348 4.67 18.31 22.93
N ASN A 349 5.69 18.54 22.09
CA ASN A 349 5.50 18.73 20.66
C ASN A 349 5.23 17.37 19.99
N VAL A 350 4.12 17.27 19.25
CA VAL A 350 3.80 16.07 18.45
C VAL A 350 4.69 16.02 17.21
N GLY A 351 5.30 14.86 16.94
CA GLY A 351 6.14 14.61 15.77
C GLY A 351 6.08 13.16 15.29
N ILE A 352 6.60 12.94 14.07
CA ILE A 352 6.72 11.61 13.47
C ILE A 352 8.18 11.14 13.59
N SER A 353 8.42 10.18 14.47
CA SER A 353 9.72 9.55 14.71
C SER A 353 10.04 8.55 13.60
N LEU A 354 11.25 8.62 13.01
CA LEU A 354 11.75 7.81 11.86
C LEU A 354 13.11 7.13 12.16
#